data_AF-A0A843K6V6-F1
#
_entry.id   AF-A0A843K6V6-F1
#
_cell.length_a   1.000
_cell.length_b   1.000
_cell.length_c   1.000
_cell.angle_alpha   90.00
_cell.angle_beta   90.00
_cell.angle_gamma   90.00
#
_symmetry.space_group_name_H-M   'P 1'
#
loop_
_entity.id
_entity.type
_entity.pdbx_description
1 polymer ?
#
loop_
_entity_poly.entity_id
_entity_poly.type
_entity_poly.pdbx_seq_one_letter_code
_entity_poly.pdbx_strand_id
1 'polypeptide(L)'
;MNRTDLKDYLTDEERKKLVASLHHALVWVGVKEPQELMVDKSQLRLEMEKFHQTDSDMPAEVHSSQGKIELHHLIWRLLNESEITEQERLQIEELIDILQKKERIEEDALKEEMLTTKQAIQLHDEAAGIIRAILDLKDLLKKKEHMSSSEDVTEELIRRKVSEAKRWNQLMDEIKDKKISDRL
;
A
#
# COMPACT_ATOMS: atom_id res chain seq x y z
N MET A 1 -13.94 -37.46 -25.46
CA MET A 1 -12.79 -36.80 -24.80
C MET A 1 -11.52 -37.33 -25.46
N ASN A 2 -10.82 -36.50 -26.23
CA ASN A 2 -9.65 -36.93 -26.99
C ASN A 2 -8.42 -36.93 -26.07
N ARG A 3 -7.49 -37.88 -26.29
CA ARG A 3 -6.25 -38.02 -25.50
C ARG A 3 -5.33 -36.79 -25.55
N THR A 4 -5.54 -35.93 -26.53
CA THR A 4 -4.81 -34.66 -26.72
C THR A 4 -5.27 -33.60 -25.73
N ASP A 5 -6.55 -33.58 -25.36
CA ASP A 5 -7.14 -32.55 -24.51
C ASP A 5 -6.61 -32.60 -23.06
N LEU A 6 -6.22 -33.79 -22.57
CA LEU A 6 -5.71 -34.00 -21.21
C LEU A 6 -4.24 -33.61 -21.02
N LYS A 7 -3.46 -33.46 -22.09
CA LYS A 7 -2.04 -33.07 -22.00
C LYS A 7 -1.86 -31.57 -21.72
N ASP A 8 -2.91 -30.79 -21.94
CA ASP A 8 -2.87 -29.34 -21.75
C ASP A 8 -3.24 -28.94 -20.32
N TYR A 9 -3.66 -29.87 -19.47
CA TYR A 9 -4.01 -29.65 -18.07
C TYR A 9 -2.84 -29.87 -17.13
N LEU A 10 -2.82 -29.09 -16.05
CA LEU A 10 -1.83 -29.25 -14.99
C LEU A 10 -1.88 -30.65 -14.38
N THR A 11 -0.71 -31.26 -14.22
CA THR A 11 -0.51 -32.37 -13.29
C THR A 11 -0.40 -31.87 -11.84
N ASP A 12 -0.66 -32.74 -10.88
CA ASP A 12 -0.53 -32.40 -9.45
C ASP A 12 0.88 -31.94 -9.07
N GLU A 13 1.91 -32.45 -9.74
CA GLU A 13 3.30 -32.05 -9.49
C GLU A 13 3.61 -30.67 -10.07
N GLU A 14 3.09 -30.33 -11.25
CA GLU A 14 3.20 -28.97 -11.79
C GLU A 14 2.44 -27.97 -10.93
N ARG A 15 1.26 -28.37 -10.44
CA ARG A 15 0.46 -27.57 -9.52
C ARG A 15 1.20 -27.25 -8.22
N LYS A 16 1.75 -28.27 -7.55
CA LYS A 16 2.55 -28.09 -6.33
C LYS A 16 3.74 -27.15 -6.55
N LYS A 17 4.40 -27.25 -7.70
CA LYS A 17 5.53 -26.37 -8.06
C LYS A 17 5.08 -24.92 -8.21
N LEU A 18 3.97 -24.66 -8.88
CA LEU A 18 3.43 -23.31 -9.06
C LEU A 18 2.98 -22.68 -7.73
N VAL A 19 2.31 -23.45 -6.87
CA VAL A 19 1.91 -22.95 -5.53
C VAL A 19 3.16 -22.65 -4.68
N ALA A 20 4.16 -23.55 -4.69
CA ALA A 20 5.40 -23.33 -3.96
C ALA A 20 6.17 -22.10 -4.49
N SER A 21 6.19 -21.87 -5.81
CA SER A 21 6.83 -20.68 -6.37
C SER A 21 6.10 -19.39 -6.01
N LEU A 22 4.77 -19.42 -5.87
CA LEU A 22 3.99 -18.28 -5.40
C LEU A 22 4.42 -17.83 -4.00
N HIS A 23 4.63 -18.78 -3.08
CA HIS A 23 5.13 -18.46 -1.73
C HIS A 23 6.56 -17.89 -1.72
N HIS A 24 7.34 -18.18 -2.76
CA HIS A 24 8.66 -17.56 -2.98
C HIS A 24 8.59 -16.16 -3.60
N ALA A 25 7.46 -15.74 -4.17
CA ALA A 25 7.29 -14.40 -4.76
C ALA A 25 7.48 -13.27 -3.74
N LEU A 26 7.34 -13.57 -2.44
CA LEU A 26 7.65 -12.65 -1.34
C LEU A 26 9.12 -12.20 -1.29
N VAL A 27 10.03 -12.94 -1.94
CA VAL A 27 11.48 -12.75 -1.85
C VAL A 27 12.11 -12.42 -3.22
N TRP A 28 11.36 -12.55 -4.33
CA TRP A 28 11.94 -12.54 -5.66
C TRP A 28 11.96 -11.15 -6.32
N VAL A 29 13.17 -10.70 -6.69
CA VAL A 29 13.41 -9.54 -7.56
C VAL A 29 13.09 -9.91 -9.02
N GLY A 30 12.03 -9.34 -9.60
CA GLY A 30 11.69 -9.49 -11.01
C GLY A 30 10.19 -9.61 -11.33
N VAL A 31 9.37 -9.88 -10.32
CA VAL A 31 7.90 -9.82 -10.45
C VAL A 31 7.48 -8.36 -10.60
N LYS A 32 6.72 -8.05 -11.66
CA LYS A 32 6.18 -6.71 -11.89
C LYS A 32 4.79 -6.63 -11.28
N GLU A 33 4.47 -5.52 -10.62
CA GLU A 33 3.09 -5.23 -10.27
C GLU A 33 2.23 -5.15 -11.55
N PRO A 34 0.98 -5.65 -11.49
CA PRO A 34 0.06 -5.56 -12.60
C PRO A 34 -0.28 -4.09 -12.84
N GLN A 35 -0.40 -3.71 -14.12
CA GLN A 35 -0.80 -2.36 -14.49
C GLN A 35 -2.22 -2.05 -13.98
N GLU A 36 -3.10 -3.01 -14.20
CA GLU A 36 -4.51 -2.96 -13.82
C GLU A 36 -4.91 -4.30 -13.22
N LEU A 37 -5.80 -4.25 -12.24
CA LEU A 37 -6.34 -5.43 -11.58
C LEU A 37 -7.87 -5.38 -11.57
N MET A 38 -8.49 -6.49 -11.96
CA MET A 38 -9.93 -6.66 -11.85
C MET A 38 -10.27 -7.33 -10.52
N VAL A 39 -11.16 -6.70 -9.76
CA VAL A 39 -11.69 -7.20 -8.49
C VAL A 39 -13.20 -7.36 -8.58
N ASP A 40 -13.74 -8.27 -7.77
CA ASP A 40 -15.18 -8.44 -7.68
C ASP A 40 -15.84 -7.16 -7.16
N LYS A 41 -16.81 -6.63 -7.92
CA LYS A 41 -17.48 -5.35 -7.61
C LYS A 41 -18.26 -5.43 -6.31
N SER A 42 -18.89 -6.57 -6.04
CA SER A 42 -19.70 -6.78 -4.84
C SER A 42 -18.80 -6.84 -3.62
N GLN A 43 -17.65 -7.52 -3.74
CA GLN A 43 -16.63 -7.58 -2.70
C GLN A 43 -16.03 -6.20 -2.42
N LEU A 44 -15.66 -5.45 -3.46
CA LEU A 44 -15.12 -4.10 -3.32
C LEU A 44 -16.13 -3.18 -2.63
N ARG A 45 -17.40 -3.20 -3.05
CA ARG A 45 -18.47 -2.44 -2.39
C ARG A 45 -18.68 -2.85 -0.94
N LEU A 46 -18.66 -4.15 -0.64
CA LEU A 46 -18.83 -4.64 0.72
C LEU A 46 -17.71 -4.16 1.64
N GLU A 47 -16.46 -4.14 1.15
CA GLU A 47 -15.35 -3.59 1.94
C GLU A 47 -15.51 -2.08 2.13
N MET A 48 -15.83 -1.32 1.09
CA MET A 48 -16.09 0.13 1.21
C MET A 48 -17.22 0.44 2.21
N GLU A 49 -18.30 -0.34 2.21
CA GLU A 49 -19.43 -0.19 3.14
C GLU A 49 -19.03 -0.42 4.60
N LYS A 50 -18.11 -1.35 4.90
CA LYS A 50 -17.63 -1.60 6.27
C LYS A 50 -16.99 -0.38 6.91
N PHE A 51 -16.39 0.48 6.11
CA PHE A 51 -15.69 1.69 6.55
C PHE A 51 -16.46 2.97 6.22
N HIS A 52 -17.72 2.85 5.79
CA HIS A 52 -18.59 3.97 5.42
C HIS A 52 -18.00 4.87 4.30
N GLN A 53 -17.20 4.27 3.41
CA GLN A 53 -16.59 4.99 2.30
C GLN A 53 -17.52 5.08 1.10
N THR A 54 -17.36 6.15 0.34
CA THR A 54 -18.03 6.39 -0.93
C THR A 54 -17.03 6.43 -2.07
N ASP A 55 -17.51 6.42 -3.31
CA ASP A 55 -16.65 6.53 -4.50
C ASP A 55 -15.78 7.80 -4.48
N SER A 56 -16.25 8.88 -3.85
CA SER A 56 -15.46 10.12 -3.70
C SER A 56 -14.37 10.04 -2.63
N ASP A 57 -14.47 9.07 -1.72
CA ASP A 57 -13.42 8.84 -0.74
C ASP A 57 -12.29 8.02 -1.38
N MET A 58 -12.56 7.16 -2.35
CA MET A 58 -11.55 6.28 -2.94
C MET A 58 -10.40 7.03 -3.64
N PRO A 59 -9.18 6.47 -3.61
CA PRO A 59 -8.10 6.93 -4.48
C PRO A 59 -8.55 6.95 -5.94
N ALA A 60 -8.06 7.92 -6.72
CA ALA A 60 -8.46 8.11 -8.12
C ALA A 60 -8.17 6.88 -9.01
N GLU A 61 -7.26 6.02 -8.59
CA GLU A 61 -6.89 4.76 -9.24
C GLU A 61 -7.85 3.60 -8.97
N VAL A 62 -8.80 3.77 -8.04
CA VAL A 62 -9.77 2.73 -7.67
C VAL A 62 -11.13 3.06 -8.28
N HIS A 63 -11.49 2.30 -9.31
CA HIS A 63 -12.73 2.46 -10.07
C HIS A 63 -13.78 1.45 -9.56
N SER A 64 -14.39 1.75 -8.43
CA SER A 64 -15.39 0.90 -7.74
C SER A 64 -16.55 0.45 -8.62
N SER A 65 -17.07 1.35 -9.45
CA SER A 65 -18.14 1.09 -10.42
C SER A 65 -17.74 0.06 -11.49
N GLN A 66 -16.45 -0.02 -11.80
CA GLN A 66 -15.87 -0.92 -12.79
C GLN A 66 -15.27 -2.18 -12.17
N GLY A 67 -15.01 -2.20 -10.86
CA GLY A 67 -14.26 -3.28 -10.21
C GLY A 67 -12.83 -3.33 -10.71
N LYS A 68 -12.23 -2.16 -10.98
CA LYS A 68 -10.90 -2.02 -11.57
C LYS A 68 -10.01 -1.19 -10.64
N ILE A 69 -8.76 -1.60 -10.49
CA ILE A 69 -7.74 -0.86 -9.74
C ILE A 69 -6.50 -0.69 -10.62
N GLU A 70 -6.00 0.54 -10.76
CA GLU A 70 -4.76 0.85 -11.49
C GLU A 70 -3.55 0.78 -10.54
N LEU A 71 -3.17 -0.43 -10.15
CA LEU A 71 -2.18 -0.67 -9.09
C LEU A 71 -0.82 -0.02 -9.34
N HIS A 72 -0.31 -0.14 -10.57
CA HIS A 72 0.99 0.46 -10.89
C HIS A 72 0.96 1.98 -10.76
N HIS A 73 -0.11 2.63 -11.21
CA HIS A 73 -0.25 4.08 -11.12
C HIS A 73 -0.38 4.54 -9.67
N LEU A 74 -1.19 3.84 -8.87
CA LEU A 74 -1.35 4.11 -7.44
C LEU A 74 -0.01 4.01 -6.71
N ILE A 75 0.72 2.90 -6.89
CA ILE A 75 2.02 2.70 -6.25
C ILE A 75 3.02 3.77 -6.68
N TRP A 76 3.07 4.11 -7.97
CA TRP A 76 3.95 5.16 -8.48
C TRP A 76 3.64 6.52 -7.88
N ARG A 77 2.35 6.88 -7.76
CA ARG A 77 1.92 8.14 -7.14
C ARG A 77 2.35 8.19 -5.67
N LEU A 78 2.03 7.15 -4.90
CA LEU A 78 2.36 7.06 -3.47
C LEU A 78 3.87 7.06 -3.21
N LEU A 79 4.68 6.52 -4.13
CA LEU A 79 6.14 6.58 -4.06
C LEU A 79 6.68 8.01 -4.23
N ASN A 80 6.03 8.83 -5.05
CA ASN A 80 6.52 10.15 -5.44
C ASN A 80 5.91 11.29 -4.63
N GLU A 81 4.73 11.09 -4.04
CA GLU A 81 4.12 12.06 -3.14
C GLU A 81 4.87 12.09 -1.81
N SER A 82 5.05 13.28 -1.23
CA SER A 82 5.77 13.46 0.03
C SER A 82 4.95 13.04 1.24
N GLU A 83 3.64 13.26 1.21
CA GLU A 83 2.72 13.02 2.32
C GLU A 83 1.54 12.16 1.86
N ILE A 84 1.04 11.31 2.75
CA ILE A 84 -0.24 10.61 2.60
C ILE A 84 -1.11 11.02 3.78
N THR A 85 -2.39 11.29 3.52
CA THR A 85 -3.32 11.65 4.60
C THR A 85 -3.69 10.42 5.43
N GLU A 86 -4.14 10.58 6.68
CA GLU A 86 -4.60 9.44 7.49
C GLU A 86 -5.80 8.73 6.84
N GLN A 87 -6.68 9.47 6.17
CA GLN A 87 -7.78 8.90 5.41
C GLN A 87 -7.27 8.03 4.25
N GLU A 88 -6.30 8.53 3.49
CA GLU A 88 -5.68 7.77 2.39
C GLU A 88 -4.88 6.56 2.89
N ARG A 89 -4.22 6.69 4.05
CA ARG A 89 -3.56 5.58 4.75
C ARG A 89 -4.55 4.43 5.02
N LEU A 90 -5.71 4.74 5.59
CA LEU A 90 -6.77 3.75 5.86
C LEU A 90 -7.28 3.11 4.56
N GLN A 91 -7.47 3.89 3.50
CA GLN A 91 -7.88 3.37 2.19
C GLN A 91 -6.87 2.42 1.58
N ILE A 92 -5.58 2.68 1.75
CA ILE A 92 -4.51 1.77 1.31
C ILE A 92 -4.53 0.48 2.14
N GLU A 93 -4.75 0.55 3.46
CA GLU A 93 -4.89 -0.64 4.31
C GLU A 93 -6.08 -1.51 3.88
N GLU A 94 -7.22 -0.90 3.58
CA GLU A 94 -8.40 -1.60 3.08
C GLU A 94 -8.18 -2.22 1.70
N LEU A 95 -7.47 -1.50 0.82
CA LEU A 95 -7.08 -2.03 -0.48
C LEU A 95 -6.18 -3.26 -0.32
N ILE A 96 -5.21 -3.23 0.61
CA ILE A 96 -4.36 -4.38 0.92
C ILE A 96 -5.22 -5.58 1.33
N ASP A 97 -6.26 -5.41 2.15
CA ASP A 97 -7.17 -6.50 2.55
C ASP A 97 -7.94 -7.09 1.36
N ILE A 98 -8.37 -6.26 0.41
CA ILE A 98 -9.03 -6.71 -0.83
C ILE A 98 -8.06 -7.52 -1.69
N LEU A 99 -6.84 -7.01 -1.87
CA LEU A 99 -5.79 -7.68 -2.64
C LEU A 99 -5.43 -9.02 -2.01
N GLN A 100 -5.31 -9.10 -0.69
CA GLN A 100 -5.06 -10.35 0.03
C GLN A 100 -6.19 -11.37 -0.13
N LYS A 101 -7.45 -10.92 -0.15
CA LYS A 101 -8.58 -11.82 -0.41
C LYS A 101 -8.54 -12.37 -1.83
N LYS A 102 -8.23 -11.52 -2.83
CA LYS A 102 -8.10 -11.95 -4.22
C LYS A 102 -6.93 -12.92 -4.40
N GLU A 103 -5.77 -12.61 -3.82
CA GLU A 103 -4.60 -13.49 -3.84
C GLU A 103 -4.91 -14.89 -3.28
N ARG A 104 -5.62 -14.98 -2.14
CA ARG A 104 -6.05 -16.27 -1.59
C ARG A 104 -7.00 -17.03 -2.51
N ILE A 105 -7.96 -16.34 -3.14
CA ILE A 105 -8.90 -16.97 -4.08
C ILE A 105 -8.13 -17.54 -5.28
N GLU A 106 -7.16 -16.79 -5.82
CA GLU A 106 -6.34 -17.24 -6.94
C GLU A 106 -5.41 -18.39 -6.58
N GLU A 107 -4.81 -18.36 -5.39
CA GLU A 107 -4.00 -19.45 -4.87
C GLU A 107 -4.85 -20.72 -4.69
N ASP A 108 -6.07 -20.61 -4.15
CA ASP A 108 -6.97 -21.74 -3.95
C ASP A 108 -7.48 -22.29 -5.30
N ALA A 109 -7.77 -21.43 -6.27
CA ALA A 109 -8.08 -21.86 -7.63
C ALA A 109 -6.89 -22.59 -8.27
N LEU A 110 -5.67 -22.11 -8.06
CA LEU A 110 -4.44 -22.79 -8.48
C LEU A 110 -4.26 -24.15 -7.79
N LYS A 111 -4.79 -24.37 -6.59
CA LYS A 111 -4.75 -25.66 -5.87
C LYS A 111 -5.83 -26.65 -6.29
N GLU A 112 -7.04 -26.16 -6.54
CA GLU A 112 -8.23 -27.04 -6.59
C GLU A 112 -8.86 -27.12 -7.98
N GLU A 113 -8.67 -26.12 -8.85
CA GLU A 113 -9.38 -26.06 -10.14
C GLU A 113 -8.69 -26.85 -11.26
N MET A 114 -9.51 -27.36 -12.19
CA MET A 114 -9.03 -28.02 -13.41
C MET A 114 -8.58 -26.98 -14.44
N LEU A 115 -7.32 -26.56 -14.32
CA LEU A 115 -6.72 -25.52 -15.15
C LEU A 115 -5.81 -26.12 -16.24
N THR A 116 -5.86 -25.53 -17.42
CA THR A 116 -4.81 -25.72 -18.42
C THR A 116 -3.51 -25.09 -17.94
N THR A 117 -2.36 -25.57 -18.44
CA THR A 117 -1.04 -24.98 -18.14
C THR A 117 -1.03 -23.48 -18.40
N LYS A 118 -1.66 -23.02 -19.50
CA LYS A 118 -1.77 -21.61 -19.84
C LYS A 118 -2.56 -20.82 -18.80
N GLN A 119 -3.73 -21.31 -18.40
CA GLN A 119 -4.57 -20.66 -17.40
C GLN A 119 -3.86 -20.59 -16.05
N ALA A 120 -3.17 -21.67 -15.66
CA ALA A 120 -2.43 -21.73 -14.41
C ALA A 120 -1.25 -20.76 -14.37
N ILE A 121 -0.50 -20.62 -15.46
CA ILE A 121 0.60 -19.64 -15.55
C ILE A 121 0.03 -18.22 -15.45
N GLN A 122 -1.05 -17.93 -16.17
CA GLN A 122 -1.68 -16.61 -16.10
C GLN A 122 -2.16 -16.27 -14.68
N LEU A 123 -2.84 -17.22 -14.02
CA LEU A 123 -3.31 -17.07 -12.65
C LEU A 123 -2.15 -16.92 -11.66
N HIS A 124 -1.09 -17.71 -11.83
CA HIS A 124 0.14 -17.60 -11.03
C HIS A 124 0.80 -16.23 -11.18
N ASP A 125 0.94 -15.72 -12.41
CA ASP A 125 1.59 -14.44 -12.68
C ASP A 125 0.76 -13.27 -12.14
N GLU A 126 -0.59 -13.34 -12.24
CA GLU A 126 -1.49 -12.38 -11.62
C GLU A 126 -1.34 -12.37 -10.10
N ALA A 127 -1.44 -13.54 -9.45
CA ALA A 127 -1.29 -13.68 -8.00
C ALA A 127 0.07 -13.20 -7.51
N ALA A 128 1.16 -13.53 -8.22
CA ALA A 128 2.51 -13.04 -7.89
C ALA A 128 2.59 -11.50 -7.99
N GLY A 129 1.97 -10.92 -9.02
CA GLY A 129 1.86 -9.47 -9.17
C GLY A 129 1.07 -8.81 -8.05
N ILE A 130 -0.02 -9.44 -7.57
CA ILE A 130 -0.78 -8.97 -6.41
C ILE A 130 0.07 -9.00 -5.14
N ILE A 131 0.79 -10.11 -4.89
CA ILE A 131 1.71 -10.22 -3.75
C ILE A 131 2.74 -9.09 -3.78
N ARG A 132 3.31 -8.81 -4.95
CA ARG A 132 4.28 -7.73 -5.14
C ARG A 132 3.69 -6.36 -4.79
N ALA A 133 2.49 -6.07 -5.30
CA ALA A 133 1.78 -4.82 -5.00
C ALA A 133 1.47 -4.68 -3.50
N ILE A 134 1.01 -5.75 -2.84
CA ILE A 134 0.78 -5.76 -1.38
C ILE A 134 2.06 -5.40 -0.62
N LEU A 135 3.21 -5.96 -1.02
CA LEU A 135 4.49 -5.66 -0.39
C LEU A 135 4.88 -4.19 -0.56
N ASP A 136 4.75 -3.65 -1.78
CA ASP A 136 5.06 -2.23 -2.03
C ASP A 136 4.18 -1.30 -1.21
N LEU A 137 2.88 -1.56 -1.15
CA LEU A 137 1.95 -0.75 -0.36
C LEU A 137 2.27 -0.82 1.14
N LYS A 138 2.61 -2.00 1.67
CA LYS A 138 3.02 -2.15 3.08
C LYS A 138 4.33 -1.42 3.38
N ASP A 139 5.32 -1.52 2.50
CA ASP A 139 6.59 -0.84 2.65
C ASP A 139 6.44 0.69 2.57
N LEU A 140 5.55 1.17 1.69
CA LEU A 140 5.16 2.58 1.61
C LEU A 140 4.57 3.07 2.93
N LEU A 141 3.53 2.39 3.44
CA LEU A 141 2.89 2.76 4.70
C LEU A 141 3.89 2.81 5.86
N LYS A 142 4.76 1.80 5.96
CA LYS A 142 5.80 1.76 7.00
C LYS A 142 6.79 2.92 6.88
N LYS A 143 7.27 3.24 5.67
CA LYS A 143 8.19 4.37 5.45
C LYS A 143 7.56 5.70 5.86
N LYS A 144 6.27 5.89 5.53
CA LYS A 144 5.53 7.13 5.83
C LYS A 144 5.29 7.30 7.33
N GLU A 145 4.95 6.23 8.05
CA GLU A 145 4.83 6.22 9.51
C GLU A 145 6.13 6.65 10.21
N HIS A 146 7.29 6.14 9.75
CA HIS A 146 8.59 6.50 10.30
C HIS A 146 8.97 7.95 9.99
N MET A 147 8.61 8.45 8.80
CA MET A 147 8.91 9.81 8.36
C MET A 147 8.10 10.84 9.16
N SER A 148 6.79 10.64 9.29
CA SER A 148 5.90 11.48 10.12
C SER A 148 6.37 11.52 11.58
N SER A 149 6.70 10.37 12.16
CA SER A 149 7.24 10.32 13.53
C SER A 149 8.56 11.11 13.69
N SER A 150 9.40 11.13 12.66
CA SER A 150 10.67 11.88 12.69
C SER A 150 10.48 13.38 12.48
N GLU A 151 9.53 13.77 11.62
CA GLU A 151 9.20 15.17 11.36
C GLU A 151 8.57 15.83 12.59
N ASP A 152 7.66 15.15 13.29
CA ASP A 152 7.04 15.63 14.52
C ASP A 152 8.09 15.92 15.61
N VAL A 153 9.05 15.01 15.79
CA VAL A 153 10.19 15.19 16.71
C VAL A 153 11.03 16.40 16.30
N THR A 154 11.27 16.57 15.00
CA THR A 154 12.08 17.67 14.47
C THR A 154 11.37 19.01 14.63
N GLU A 155 10.07 19.08 14.39
CA GLU A 155 9.25 20.28 14.56
C GLU A 155 9.19 20.70 16.04
N GLU A 156 9.03 19.75 16.97
CA GLU A 156 9.05 20.06 18.40
C GLU A 156 10.41 20.61 18.86
N LEU A 157 11.51 20.07 18.35
CA LEU A 157 12.86 20.60 18.62
C LEU A 157 13.04 22.03 18.11
N ILE A 158 12.50 22.34 16.92
CA ILE A 158 12.53 23.71 16.36
C ILE A 158 11.70 24.65 17.24
N ARG A 159 10.47 24.26 17.62
CA ARG A 159 9.61 25.06 18.50
C ARG A 159 10.27 25.34 19.84
N ARG A 160 10.94 24.36 20.44
CA ARG A 160 11.72 24.54 21.68
C ARG A 160 12.82 25.58 21.49
N LYS A 161 13.67 25.44 20.48
CA LYS A 161 14.75 26.41 20.20
C LYS A 161 14.21 27.82 19.96
N VAL A 162 13.11 27.97 19.22
CA VAL A 162 12.47 29.27 18.99
C VAL A 162 11.94 29.87 20.29
N SER A 163 11.32 29.07 21.16
CA SER A 163 10.83 29.54 22.46
C SER A 163 11.97 29.97 23.38
N GLU A 164 13.09 29.23 23.40
CA GLU A 164 14.29 29.61 24.14
C GLU A 164 14.88 30.93 23.64
N ALA A 165 14.99 31.11 22.32
CA ALA A 165 15.47 32.36 21.73
C ALA A 165 14.57 33.55 22.10
N LYS A 166 13.25 33.37 22.12
CA LYS A 166 12.30 34.42 22.57
C LYS A 166 12.50 34.78 24.03
N ARG A 167 12.69 33.79 24.91
CA ARG A 167 12.97 34.02 26.35
C ARG A 167 14.29 34.76 26.56
N TRP A 168 15.33 34.43 25.79
CA TRP A 168 16.60 35.15 25.81
C TRP A 168 16.44 36.61 25.37
N ASN A 169 15.71 36.87 24.29
CA ASN A 169 15.46 38.24 23.85
C ASN A 169 14.70 39.06 24.90
N GLN A 170 13.68 38.47 25.52
CA GLN A 170 12.91 39.12 26.59
C GLN A 170 13.78 39.46 27.81
N LEU A 171 14.68 38.55 28.21
CA LEU A 171 15.64 38.81 29.28
C LEU A 171 16.60 39.96 28.92
N MET A 172 17.08 39.99 27.67
CA MET A 172 17.99 41.04 27.21
C MET A 172 17.31 42.41 27.16
N ASP A 173 16.02 42.47 26.86
CA ASP A 173 15.21 43.70 26.90
C ASP A 173 15.02 44.18 28.35
N GLU A 174 14.69 43.28 29.28
CA GLU A 174 14.57 43.62 30.72
C GLU A 174 15.89 44.14 31.32
N ILE A 175 17.03 43.58 30.92
CA ILE A 175 18.35 44.03 31.37
C ILE A 175 18.68 45.41 30.79
N LYS A 176 18.31 45.70 29.54
CA LYS A 176 18.50 47.02 28.94
C LYS A 176 17.65 48.08 29.63
N ASP A 177 16.39 47.78 29.93
CA ASP A 177 15.49 48.71 30.62
C ASP A 177 15.95 49.02 32.05
N LYS A 178 16.42 48.01 32.80
CA LYS A 178 17.01 48.24 34.14
C LYS A 178 18.27 49.11 34.10
N LYS A 179 19.14 48.92 33.09
CA LYS A 179 20.39 49.69 32.95
C LYS A 179 20.16 51.16 32.58
N ILE A 180 19.00 51.48 31.99
CA ILE A 180 18.57 52.85 31.69
C ILE A 180 17.95 53.49 32.94
N SER A 181 17.21 52.72 33.74
CA SER A 181 16.63 53.19 35.01
C SER A 181 17.67 53.50 36.10
N ASP A 182 18.80 52.79 36.15
CA ASP A 182 19.86 53.01 37.15
C ASP A 182 20.83 54.17 36.78
N ARG A 183 20.60 54.86 35.66
CA ARG A 183 21.44 55.97 35.15
C ARG A 183 20.72 57.34 35.14
N LEU A 184 19.49 57.42 35.63
CA LEU A 184 18.72 58.65 35.87
C LEU A 184 18.67 58.94 37.38
#